data_AF-A0A914WE51-F1
#
_entry.id   AF-A0A914WE51-F1
#
_cell.length_a   1.000
_cell.length_b   1.000
_cell.length_c   1.000
_cell.angle_alpha   90.00
_cell.angle_beta   90.00
_cell.angle_gamma   90.00
#
_symmetry.space_group_name_H-M   'P 1'
#
loop_
_entity.id
_entity.type
_entity.pdbx_description
1 polymer ?
#
loop_
_entity_poly.entity_id
_entity_poly.type
_entity_poly.pdbx_seq_one_letter_code
_entity_poly.pdbx_strand_id
1 'polypeptide(L)'
;MLASDGGSVDRVMEVQKALIELLHLSLTFFRRFSPNLAQASNDEAFDPESYEPLLELEYNTSGSSESARMLSFGSLLRCVHLCISALRKLDTHSRASTASPSAQRSLSFPVIADRTVMAMILEASIELVLAQTVHRLRHPRVAQADKDVLRREVATELGELMSRCQRYAGGSPSAQRRGSSTRMSPAASTAFDAQFIKFAQQFVQDLAHVS
;
A
#
# COMPACT_ATOMS: atom_id res chain seq x y z
N MET A 1 12.72 -43.94 3.34
CA MET A 1 12.30 -43.01 4.41
C MET A 1 12.73 -41.61 4.00
N LEU A 2 11.87 -40.60 4.21
CA LEU A 2 11.99 -39.17 3.81
C LEU A 2 11.38 -38.78 2.45
N ALA A 3 10.05 -38.92 2.34
CA ALA A 3 9.21 -38.10 1.48
C ALA A 3 8.07 -37.55 2.35
N SER A 4 8.29 -36.43 3.04
CA SER A 4 7.25 -35.80 3.89
C SER A 4 7.48 -34.30 4.10
N ASP A 5 8.03 -33.59 3.12
CA ASP A 5 8.26 -32.13 3.22
C ASP A 5 7.48 -31.31 2.17
N GLY A 6 6.75 -31.97 1.25
CA GLY A 6 5.91 -31.29 0.26
C GLY A 6 4.57 -30.80 0.83
N GLY A 7 3.93 -31.60 1.69
CA GLY A 7 2.59 -31.30 2.20
C GLY A 7 2.52 -30.17 3.24
N SER A 8 3.64 -29.79 3.86
CA SER A 8 3.71 -28.65 4.80
C SER A 8 3.75 -27.32 4.05
N VAL A 9 4.52 -27.26 2.95
CA VAL A 9 4.64 -26.08 2.09
C VAL A 9 3.30 -25.77 1.42
N ASP A 10 2.65 -26.77 0.82
CA ASP A 10 1.35 -26.59 0.16
C ASP A 10 0.28 -26.02 1.11
N ARG A 11 0.27 -26.47 2.37
CA ARG A 11 -0.65 -25.95 3.40
C ARG A 11 -0.36 -24.51 3.77
N VAL A 12 0.92 -24.14 3.93
CA VAL A 12 1.32 -22.75 4.19
C VAL A 12 0.90 -21.85 3.03
N MET A 13 1.04 -22.35 1.79
CA MET A 13 0.65 -21.63 0.58
C MET A 13 -0.88 -21.40 0.52
N GLU A 14 -1.67 -22.43 0.84
CA GLU A 14 -3.13 -22.34 0.89
C GLU A 14 -3.62 -21.35 1.97
N VAL A 15 -3.07 -21.43 3.18
CA VAL A 15 -3.40 -20.49 4.28
C VAL A 15 -3.03 -19.07 3.90
N GLN A 16 -1.86 -18.86 3.31
CA GLN A 16 -1.41 -17.55 2.87
C GLN A 16 -2.36 -16.94 1.82
N LYS A 17 -2.82 -17.74 0.86
CA LYS A 17 -3.80 -17.30 -0.14
C LYS A 17 -5.12 -16.88 0.53
N ALA A 18 -5.64 -17.71 1.43
CA ALA A 18 -6.89 -17.42 2.14
C ALA A 18 -6.78 -16.14 2.98
N LEU A 19 -5.64 -15.90 3.64
CA LEU A 19 -5.40 -14.67 4.41
C LEU A 19 -5.35 -13.43 3.51
N ILE A 20 -4.75 -13.53 2.32
CA ILE A 20 -4.69 -12.44 1.34
C ILE A 20 -6.09 -12.12 0.81
N GLU A 21 -6.89 -13.13 0.50
CA GLU A 21 -8.29 -12.97 0.06
C GLU A 21 -9.15 -12.33 1.16
N LEU A 22 -8.99 -12.79 2.40
CA LEU A 22 -9.69 -12.22 3.56
C LEU A 22 -9.29 -10.76 3.80
N LEU A 23 -7.99 -10.44 3.66
CA LEU A 23 -7.50 -9.07 3.76
C LEU A 23 -8.11 -8.19 2.67
N HIS A 24 -8.12 -8.64 1.42
CA HIS A 24 -8.74 -7.92 0.31
C HIS A 24 -10.22 -7.64 0.57
N LEU A 25 -10.98 -8.65 1.01
CA LEU A 25 -12.40 -8.50 1.32
C LEU A 25 -12.62 -7.52 2.48
N SER A 26 -11.81 -7.61 3.54
CA SER A 26 -11.89 -6.75 4.72
C SER A 26 -11.65 -5.28 4.36
N LEU A 27 -10.60 -5.00 3.57
CA LEU A 27 -10.31 -3.64 3.11
C LEU A 27 -11.39 -3.10 2.19
N THR A 28 -11.94 -3.93 1.31
CA THR A 28 -13.06 -3.55 0.44
C THR A 28 -14.31 -3.22 1.25
N PHE A 29 -14.56 -3.97 2.33
CA PHE A 29 -15.64 -3.68 3.26
C PHE A 29 -15.41 -2.36 4.00
N PHE A 30 -14.22 -2.13 4.57
CA PHE A 30 -13.89 -0.87 5.25
C PHE A 30 -14.03 0.36 4.35
N ARG A 31 -13.73 0.26 3.06
CA ARG A 31 -13.94 1.37 2.10
C ARG A 31 -15.39 1.84 2.04
N ARG A 32 -16.37 0.97 2.31
CA ARG A 32 -17.80 1.33 2.34
C ARG A 32 -18.18 2.17 3.55
N PHE A 33 -17.41 2.09 4.63
CA PHE A 33 -17.61 2.87 5.86
C PHE A 33 -16.70 4.10 5.93
N SER A 34 -15.87 4.30 4.90
CA SER A 34 -15.03 5.47 4.77
C SER A 34 -15.69 6.48 3.84
N PRO A 35 -15.54 7.79 4.09
CA PRO A 35 -16.06 8.77 3.17
C PRO A 35 -15.38 8.68 1.80
N ASN A 36 -16.12 9.02 0.74
CA ASN A 36 -15.54 9.13 -0.59
C ASN A 36 -14.47 10.23 -0.59
N LEU A 37 -13.24 9.89 -1.00
CA LEU A 37 -12.11 10.81 -0.94
C LEU A 37 -12.33 12.11 -1.73
N ALA A 38 -12.89 12.02 -2.94
CA ALA A 38 -13.11 13.19 -3.78
C ALA A 38 -14.16 14.14 -3.16
N GLN A 39 -15.20 13.59 -2.55
CA GLN A 39 -16.22 14.36 -1.84
C GLN A 39 -15.64 14.96 -0.55
N ALA A 40 -14.99 14.16 0.28
CA ALA A 40 -14.43 14.60 1.55
C ALA A 40 -13.35 15.68 1.40
N SER A 41 -12.59 15.67 0.30
CA SER A 41 -11.54 16.67 0.05
C SER A 41 -12.07 17.99 -0.49
N ASN A 42 -13.12 17.98 -1.32
CA ASN A 42 -13.53 19.18 -2.08
C ASN A 42 -14.87 19.79 -1.62
N ASP A 43 -15.72 19.02 -0.94
CA ASP A 43 -17.05 19.47 -0.56
C ASP A 43 -17.02 20.24 0.77
N GLU A 44 -17.27 21.54 0.74
CA GLU A 44 -17.36 22.36 1.96
C GLU A 44 -18.51 21.91 2.87
N ALA A 45 -19.58 21.32 2.31
CA ALA A 45 -20.73 20.81 3.05
C ALA A 45 -20.53 19.37 3.57
N PHE A 46 -19.33 18.79 3.41
CA PHE A 46 -19.02 17.48 3.96
C PHE A 46 -19.18 17.47 5.49
N ASP A 47 -20.09 16.65 5.99
CA ASP A 47 -20.30 16.42 7.42
C ASP A 47 -19.36 15.32 7.94
N PRO A 48 -18.30 15.65 8.70
CA PRO A 48 -17.36 14.68 9.24
C PRO A 48 -17.96 13.83 10.37
N GLU A 49 -19.06 14.25 11.01
CA GLU A 49 -19.69 13.48 12.10
C GLU A 49 -20.54 12.31 11.58
N SER A 50 -20.86 12.31 10.28
CA SER A 50 -21.62 11.22 9.62
C SER A 50 -20.84 9.91 9.47
N TYR A 51 -19.52 9.93 9.69
CA TYR A 51 -18.65 8.77 9.60
C TYR A 51 -17.93 8.52 10.93
N GLU A 52 -17.89 7.25 11.35
CA GLU A 52 -17.09 6.83 12.48
C GLU A 52 -15.62 6.65 12.05
N PRO A 53 -14.64 7.08 12.86
CA PRO A 53 -13.24 6.85 12.54
C PRO A 53 -12.90 5.35 12.57
N LEU A 54 -12.44 4.84 11.42
CA LEU A 54 -12.07 3.43 11.28
C LEU A 54 -10.62 3.16 11.69
N LEU A 55 -9.77 4.19 11.63
CA LEU A 55 -8.34 4.07 11.90
C LEU A 55 -7.94 4.80 13.18
N GLU A 56 -7.19 4.12 14.04
CA GLU A 56 -6.51 4.72 15.18
C GLU A 56 -5.26 5.50 14.76
N LEU A 57 -4.99 6.60 15.47
CA LEU A 57 -3.86 7.52 15.26
C LEU A 57 -2.55 6.96 15.81
N GLU A 58 -2.26 5.70 15.51
CA GLU A 58 -0.98 5.05 15.81
C GLU A 58 -0.19 4.81 14.53
N TYR A 59 1.08 5.22 14.53
CA TYR A 59 1.99 5.13 13.38
C TYR A 59 3.08 4.07 13.57
N ASN A 60 3.34 3.68 14.83
CA ASN A 60 4.33 2.67 15.19
C ASN A 60 3.65 1.38 15.63
N THR A 61 3.97 0.25 14.98
CA THR A 61 3.47 -1.09 15.36
C THR A 61 3.96 -1.59 16.73
N SER A 62 4.75 -0.80 17.46
CA SER A 62 5.25 -1.11 18.80
C SER A 62 4.34 -0.62 19.93
N GLY A 63 3.11 -0.20 19.62
CA GLY A 63 2.10 0.19 20.61
C GLY A 63 1.60 -0.99 21.43
N SER A 64 1.53 -0.78 22.75
CA SER A 64 0.76 -1.49 23.78
C SER A 64 -0.16 -2.63 23.30
N SER A 65 -0.06 -3.80 23.97
CA SER A 65 -0.89 -5.01 23.75
C SER A 65 -2.42 -4.80 23.76
N GLU A 66 -2.91 -3.63 24.19
CA GLU A 66 -4.33 -3.28 24.19
C GLU A 66 -4.80 -2.65 22.86
N SER A 67 -3.88 -2.02 22.12
CA SER A 67 -4.12 -1.37 20.82
C SER A 67 -4.29 -2.36 19.65
N ALA A 68 -3.98 -3.63 19.89
CA ALA A 68 -4.09 -4.71 18.90
C ALA A 68 -5.54 -5.01 18.44
N ARG A 69 -6.56 -4.34 19.01
CA ARG A 69 -7.97 -4.57 18.68
C ARG A 69 -8.48 -3.74 17.50
N MET A 70 -7.86 -2.61 17.17
CA MET A 70 -8.32 -1.73 16.11
C MET A 70 -7.26 -1.56 15.01
N LEU A 71 -7.72 -1.26 13.80
CA LEU A 71 -6.84 -1.01 12.67
C LEU A 71 -6.22 0.38 12.83
N SER A 72 -4.90 0.50 12.74
CA SER A 72 -4.19 1.78 12.84
C SER A 72 -3.64 2.26 11.50
N PHE A 73 -3.37 3.56 11.40
CA PHE A 73 -2.69 4.15 10.24
C PHE A 73 -1.37 3.44 9.94
N GLY A 74 -0.55 3.18 10.97
CA GLY A 74 0.73 2.49 10.84
C GLY A 74 0.60 1.06 10.28
N SER A 75 -0.40 0.31 10.74
CA SER A 75 -0.66 -1.05 10.25
C SER A 75 -1.02 -1.05 8.76
N LEU A 76 -1.86 -0.10 8.33
CA LEU A 76 -2.30 0.01 6.95
C LEU A 76 -1.20 0.54 6.02
N LEU A 77 -0.42 1.53 6.47
CA LEU A 77 0.78 2.01 5.77
C LEU A 77 1.83 0.89 5.62
N ARG A 78 1.99 0.06 6.65
CA ARG A 78 2.85 -1.13 6.54
C ARG A 78 2.33 -2.11 5.50
N CYS A 79 1.01 -2.31 5.42
CA CYS A 79 0.38 -3.12 4.38
C CYS A 79 0.68 -2.58 2.97
N VAL A 80 0.54 -1.26 2.76
CA VAL A 80 0.91 -0.57 1.51
C VAL A 80 2.37 -0.88 1.14
N HIS A 81 3.30 -0.75 2.09
CA HIS A 81 4.72 -1.03 1.88
C HIS A 81 5.01 -2.50 1.54
N LEU A 82 4.29 -3.43 2.17
CA LEU A 82 4.39 -4.85 1.87
C LEU A 82 3.86 -5.17 0.47
N CYS A 83 2.72 -4.60 0.08
CA CYS A 83 2.12 -4.82 -1.25
C CYS A 83 3.03 -4.32 -2.37
N ILE A 84 3.63 -3.14 -2.24
CA ILE A 84 4.60 -2.64 -3.22
C ILE A 84 5.84 -3.54 -3.29
N SER A 85 6.34 -3.98 -2.14
CA SER A 85 7.48 -4.89 -2.10
C SER A 85 7.16 -6.24 -2.76
N ALA A 86 5.94 -6.76 -2.56
CA ALA A 86 5.44 -7.99 -3.19
C ALA A 86 5.27 -7.82 -4.71
N LEU A 87 4.61 -6.75 -5.15
CA LEU A 87 4.44 -6.43 -6.58
C LEU A 87 5.79 -6.32 -7.29
N ARG A 88 6.79 -5.71 -6.64
CA ARG A 88 8.17 -5.65 -7.16
C ARG A 88 8.79 -7.03 -7.35
N LYS A 89 8.68 -7.91 -6.34
CA LYS A 89 9.19 -9.28 -6.44
C LYS A 89 8.53 -10.02 -7.60
N LEU A 90 7.22 -9.88 -7.77
CA LEU A 90 6.47 -10.47 -8.88
C LEU A 90 6.96 -9.96 -10.25
N ASP A 91 7.13 -8.64 -10.41
CA ASP A 91 7.63 -8.04 -11.65
C ASP A 91 9.05 -8.52 -11.99
N THR A 92 9.93 -8.69 -10.98
CA THR A 92 11.28 -9.22 -11.20
C THR A 92 11.29 -10.71 -11.59
N HIS A 93 10.38 -11.51 -11.03
CA HIS A 93 10.32 -12.94 -11.29
C HIS A 93 9.68 -13.24 -12.66
N SER A 94 8.67 -12.46 -13.06
CA SER A 94 8.11 -12.49 -14.41
C SER A 94 9.20 -12.27 -15.48
N ARG A 95 10.16 -11.36 -15.21
CA ARG A 95 11.30 -11.09 -16.10
C ARG A 95 12.44 -12.12 -16.04
N ALA A 96 12.56 -12.88 -14.95
CA ALA A 96 13.62 -13.88 -14.74
C ALA A 96 13.22 -15.30 -15.17
N SER A 97 12.02 -15.48 -15.73
CA SER A 97 11.43 -16.78 -16.14
C SER A 97 12.15 -17.48 -17.30
N THR A 98 13.35 -17.05 -17.70
CA THR A 98 14.26 -17.78 -18.61
C THR A 98 15.34 -18.61 -17.90
N ALA A 99 15.36 -18.68 -16.56
CA ALA A 99 16.39 -19.42 -15.82
C ALA A 99 15.79 -20.46 -14.84
N SER A 100 16.00 -21.74 -15.20
CA SER A 100 16.02 -22.99 -14.43
C SER A 100 15.06 -23.20 -13.22
N PRO A 101 14.30 -24.31 -13.19
CA PRO A 101 13.28 -24.61 -12.16
C PRO A 101 13.81 -24.88 -10.74
N SER A 102 15.14 -24.91 -10.52
CA SER A 102 15.76 -25.16 -9.21
C SER A 102 15.93 -23.91 -8.34
N ALA A 103 15.78 -22.70 -8.88
CA ALA A 103 15.87 -21.44 -8.13
C ALA A 103 14.54 -21.01 -7.47
N GLN A 104 13.44 -21.73 -7.73
CA GLN A 104 12.10 -21.43 -7.19
C GLN A 104 11.94 -21.83 -5.71
N ARG A 105 12.99 -22.24 -4.99
CA ARG A 105 12.88 -22.84 -3.65
C ARG A 105 13.17 -21.89 -2.47
N SER A 106 13.57 -20.64 -2.73
CA SER A 106 13.83 -19.64 -1.68
C SER A 106 12.73 -18.58 -1.60
N LEU A 107 11.47 -19.02 -1.45
CA LEU A 107 10.32 -18.12 -1.53
C LEU A 107 9.86 -17.63 -0.16
N SER A 108 10.41 -16.48 0.24
CA SER A 108 9.83 -15.66 1.30
C SER A 108 8.69 -14.80 0.72
N PHE A 109 7.45 -15.17 1.08
CA PHE A 109 6.18 -14.41 1.09
C PHE A 109 6.01 -13.18 0.14
N PRO A 110 4.90 -13.08 -0.65
CA PRO A 110 4.10 -14.13 -1.30
C PRO A 110 4.56 -14.37 -2.74
N VAL A 111 4.67 -15.64 -3.12
CA VAL A 111 4.69 -16.10 -4.52
C VAL A 111 3.29 -16.46 -5.05
N ILE A 112 2.25 -16.27 -4.23
CA ILE A 112 0.91 -16.80 -4.50
C ILE A 112 -0.11 -15.71 -4.77
N ALA A 113 0.21 -14.49 -4.41
CA ALA A 113 -0.70 -13.39 -4.61
C ALA A 113 -0.71 -13.04 -6.10
N ASP A 114 -1.84 -13.24 -6.78
CA ASP A 114 -2.03 -12.70 -8.12
C ASP A 114 -1.67 -11.20 -8.08
N ARG A 115 -0.87 -10.75 -9.06
CA ARG A 115 -0.49 -9.35 -9.23
C ARG A 115 -1.73 -8.45 -9.13
N THR A 116 -2.85 -8.90 -9.68
CA THR A 116 -4.15 -8.22 -9.63
C THR A 116 -4.63 -8.04 -8.20
N VAL A 117 -4.62 -9.09 -7.39
CA VAL A 117 -5.07 -9.04 -5.98
C VAL A 117 -4.16 -8.14 -5.15
N MET A 118 -2.83 -8.21 -5.33
CA MET A 118 -1.91 -7.30 -4.63
C MET A 118 -2.11 -5.84 -5.04
N ALA A 119 -2.38 -5.57 -6.31
CA ALA A 119 -2.70 -4.22 -6.78
C ALA A 119 -4.01 -3.71 -6.18
N MET A 120 -5.05 -4.56 -6.10
CA MET A 120 -6.33 -4.21 -5.47
C MET A 120 -6.19 -3.95 -3.96
N ILE A 121 -5.40 -4.74 -3.24
CA ILE A 121 -5.11 -4.53 -1.82
C ILE A 121 -4.33 -3.21 -1.64
N LEU A 122 -3.33 -2.95 -2.48
CA LEU A 122 -2.57 -1.70 -2.46
C LEU A 122 -3.48 -0.49 -2.67
N GLU A 123 -4.31 -0.51 -3.71
CA GLU A 123 -5.26 0.54 -4.03
C GLU A 123 -6.24 0.78 -2.88
N ALA A 124 -6.86 -0.29 -2.37
CA ALA A 124 -7.81 -0.19 -1.27
C ALA A 124 -7.17 0.35 0.01
N SER A 125 -5.94 -0.06 0.30
CA SER A 125 -5.20 0.40 1.48
C SER A 125 -4.85 1.88 1.38
N ILE A 126 -4.35 2.33 0.22
CA ILE A 126 -4.03 3.75 0.02
C ILE A 126 -5.29 4.59 0.10
N GLU A 127 -6.37 4.21 -0.59
CA GLU A 127 -7.62 4.96 -0.55
C GLU A 127 -8.15 5.11 0.89
N LEU A 128 -8.13 4.04 1.68
CA LEU A 128 -8.52 4.10 3.09
C LEU A 128 -7.63 5.03 3.90
N VAL A 129 -6.30 4.96 3.75
CA VAL A 129 -5.38 5.88 4.44
C VAL A 129 -5.75 7.33 4.12
N LEU A 130 -5.93 7.66 2.84
CA LEU A 130 -6.20 9.04 2.42
C LEU A 130 -7.58 9.51 2.86
N ALA A 131 -8.62 8.70 2.67
CA ALA A 131 -9.98 9.05 3.05
C ALA A 131 -10.12 9.24 4.57
N GLN A 132 -9.53 8.35 5.36
CA GLN A 132 -9.51 8.48 6.81
C GLN A 132 -8.63 9.64 7.28
N THR A 133 -7.57 9.97 6.55
CA THR A 133 -6.76 11.18 6.81
C THR A 133 -7.63 12.43 6.67
N VAL A 134 -8.30 12.61 5.53
CA VAL A 134 -9.17 13.77 5.29
C VAL A 134 -10.31 13.83 6.31
N HIS A 135 -10.94 12.69 6.59
CA HIS A 135 -11.98 12.59 7.62
C HIS A 135 -11.49 13.09 8.98
N ARG A 136 -10.35 12.59 9.46
CA ARG A 136 -9.75 12.99 10.74
C ARG A 136 -9.34 14.45 10.78
N LEU A 137 -8.81 15.00 9.68
CA LEU A 137 -8.44 16.42 9.62
C LEU A 137 -9.65 17.34 9.68
N ARG A 138 -10.76 16.95 9.06
CA ARG A 138 -12.00 17.73 9.08
C ARG A 138 -12.84 17.49 10.33
N HIS A 139 -12.59 16.41 11.08
CA HIS A 139 -13.36 16.10 12.29
C HIS A 139 -13.09 17.13 13.41
N PRO A 140 -14.14 17.74 14.00
CA PRO A 140 -13.98 18.83 14.97
C PRO A 140 -13.43 18.36 16.32
N ARG A 141 -13.66 17.10 16.69
CA ARG A 141 -13.22 16.53 17.99
C ARG A 141 -11.76 16.05 18.01
N VAL A 142 -11.06 16.08 16.89
CA VAL A 142 -9.63 15.68 16.83
C VAL A 142 -8.78 16.88 17.22
N ALA A 143 -7.87 16.70 18.18
CA ALA A 143 -6.99 17.78 18.64
C ALA A 143 -6.08 18.26 17.50
N GLN A 144 -5.81 19.57 17.46
CA GLN A 144 -4.96 20.15 16.40
C GLN A 144 -3.55 19.52 16.38
N ALA A 145 -2.98 19.22 17.56
CA ALA A 145 -1.70 18.54 17.67
C ALA A 145 -1.71 17.17 16.95
N ASP A 146 -2.79 16.40 17.11
CA ASP A 146 -2.96 15.11 16.46
C ASP A 146 -3.14 15.26 14.95
N LYS A 147 -3.85 16.30 14.51
CA LYS A 147 -3.99 16.64 13.08
C LYS A 147 -2.64 16.98 12.45
N ASP A 148 -1.80 17.76 13.15
CA ASP A 148 -0.47 18.14 12.66
C ASP A 148 0.48 16.94 12.59
N VAL A 149 0.41 16.03 13.57
CA VAL A 149 1.12 14.75 13.53
C VAL A 149 0.63 13.91 12.36
N LEU A 150 -0.69 13.74 12.20
CA LEU A 150 -1.28 12.98 11.09
C LEU A 150 -0.84 13.50 9.72
N ARG A 151 -0.90 14.82 9.50
CA ARG A 151 -0.42 15.45 8.26
C ARG A 151 1.05 15.11 8.00
N ARG A 152 1.90 15.24 9.03
CA ARG A 152 3.34 15.00 8.92
C ARG A 152 3.65 13.55 8.60
N GLU A 153 3.07 12.61 9.34
CA GLU A 153 3.31 11.18 9.17
C GLU A 153 2.83 10.70 7.80
N VAL A 154 1.60 11.05 7.41
CA VAL A 154 1.05 10.67 6.09
C VAL A 154 1.84 11.30 4.95
N ALA A 155 2.21 12.59 5.06
CA ALA A 155 3.04 13.24 4.04
C ALA A 155 4.43 12.61 3.92
N THR A 156 5.05 12.24 5.05
CA THR A 156 6.36 11.57 5.09
C THR A 156 6.29 10.21 4.40
N GLU A 157 5.31 9.40 4.78
CA GLU A 157 5.11 8.05 4.25
C GLU A 157 4.75 8.07 2.76
N LEU A 158 3.86 8.96 2.31
CA LEU A 158 3.56 9.16 0.88
C LEU A 158 4.79 9.66 0.10
N GLY A 159 5.59 10.56 0.69
CA GLY A 159 6.83 11.02 0.09
C GLY A 159 7.85 9.90 -0.10
N GLU A 160 8.02 9.04 0.91
CA GLU A 160 8.83 7.84 0.81
C GLU A 160 8.32 6.88 -0.25
N LEU A 161 7.00 6.69 -0.30
CA LEU A 161 6.31 5.84 -1.26
C LEU A 161 6.60 6.28 -2.69
N MET A 162 6.41 7.57 -2.96
CA MET A 162 6.70 8.18 -4.26
C MET A 162 8.18 8.04 -4.63
N SER A 163 9.10 8.29 -3.69
CA SER A 163 10.54 8.12 -3.92
C SER A 163 10.89 6.67 -4.27
N ARG A 164 10.23 5.69 -3.65
CA ARG A 164 10.39 4.27 -3.98
C ARG A 164 9.83 3.93 -5.38
N CYS A 165 8.68 4.50 -5.76
CA CYS A 165 8.10 4.34 -7.10
C CYS A 165 8.92 5.05 -8.19
N GLN A 166 9.44 6.25 -7.95
CA GLN A 166 10.28 6.99 -8.90
C GLN A 166 11.59 6.26 -9.19
N ARG A 167 12.25 5.71 -8.17
CA ARG A 167 13.44 4.86 -8.34
C ARG A 167 13.15 3.60 -9.15
N TYR A 168 11.91 3.14 -9.17
CA TYR A 168 11.47 2.03 -10.02
C TYR A 168 11.23 2.46 -11.47
N ALA A 169 10.51 3.57 -11.67
CA ALA A 169 10.21 4.10 -13.01
C ALA A 169 11.46 4.62 -13.75
N GLY A 170 12.44 5.17 -13.03
CA GLY A 170 13.66 5.76 -13.60
C GLY A 170 14.81 4.80 -13.86
N GLY A 171 14.72 3.54 -13.41
CA GLY A 171 15.83 2.59 -13.46
C GLY A 171 16.90 2.85 -12.39
N SER A 172 17.41 1.77 -11.81
CA SER A 172 18.49 1.85 -10.81
C SER A 172 19.75 2.50 -11.39
N PRO A 173 20.44 3.43 -10.68
CA PRO A 173 21.70 4.03 -11.14
C PRO A 173 22.82 3.01 -11.42
N SER A 174 22.67 1.79 -10.90
CA SER A 174 23.63 0.69 -11.08
C SER A 174 23.57 -0.04 -12.43
N ALA A 175 22.63 0.29 -13.32
CA ALA A 175 22.54 -0.31 -14.66
C ALA A 175 23.31 0.49 -15.75
N GLN A 176 23.93 1.61 -15.42
CA GLN A 176 24.64 2.48 -16.37
C GLN A 176 26.06 1.97 -16.72
N ARG A 177 26.24 0.66 -16.93
CA ARG A 177 27.48 0.10 -17.49
C ARG A 177 27.17 -1.13 -18.34
N ARG A 178 26.53 -0.91 -19.49
CA ARG A 178 26.78 -1.60 -20.77
C ARG A 178 25.81 -1.03 -21.79
N GLY A 179 26.37 -0.53 -22.88
CA GLY A 179 25.62 0.13 -23.94
C GLY A 179 24.75 -0.81 -24.76
N SER A 180 24.17 -0.18 -25.77
CA SER A 180 23.29 -0.68 -26.84
C SER A 180 21.79 -0.57 -26.58
N SER A 181 21.20 0.22 -27.47
CA SER A 181 19.80 0.54 -27.68
C SER A 181 18.91 -0.70 -27.72
N THR A 182 17.85 -0.73 -26.91
CA THR A 182 16.49 -1.05 -27.36
C THR A 182 15.51 -0.42 -26.36
N ARG A 183 14.87 0.66 -26.79
CA ARG A 183 13.77 1.32 -26.10
C ARG A 183 12.54 0.39 -26.17
N MET A 184 12.32 -0.42 -25.13
CA MET A 184 11.05 -1.15 -24.96
C MET A 184 10.20 -0.46 -23.90
N SER A 185 9.03 0.01 -24.31
CA SER A 185 8.09 0.81 -23.53
C SER A 185 7.51 0.05 -22.33
N PRO A 186 7.60 0.59 -21.10
CA PRO A 186 6.91 0.08 -19.93
C PRO A 186 5.58 0.83 -19.71
N ALA A 187 4.73 0.94 -20.72
CA ALA A 187 3.66 1.96 -20.72
C ALA A 187 2.57 1.76 -19.64
N ALA A 188 2.22 0.52 -19.27
CA ALA A 188 1.11 0.27 -18.34
C ALA A 188 1.51 0.34 -16.86
N SER A 189 2.69 -0.19 -16.49
CA SER A 189 3.19 -0.13 -15.10
C SER A 189 3.62 1.29 -14.73
N THR A 190 4.22 2.04 -15.66
CA THR A 190 4.68 3.41 -15.39
C THR A 190 3.56 4.44 -15.43
N ALA A 191 2.45 4.16 -16.12
CA ALA A 191 1.29 5.07 -16.14
C ALA A 191 0.59 5.12 -14.78
N PHE A 192 0.38 3.97 -14.14
CA PHE A 192 -0.15 3.91 -12.77
C PHE A 192 0.81 4.61 -11.80
N ASP A 193 2.11 4.32 -11.87
CA ASP A 193 3.11 4.98 -11.03
C ASP A 193 3.10 6.50 -11.22
N ALA A 194 3.03 7.00 -12.46
CA ALA A 194 3.05 8.42 -12.76
C ALA A 194 1.76 9.14 -12.35
N GLN A 195 0.60 8.53 -12.56
CA GLN A 195 -0.70 9.07 -12.12
C GLN A 195 -0.79 9.08 -10.60
N PHE A 196 -0.37 7.99 -9.96
CA PHE A 196 -0.30 7.88 -8.51
C PHE A 196 0.66 8.92 -7.90
N ILE A 197 1.86 9.08 -8.46
CA ILE A 197 2.82 10.08 -8.00
C ILE A 197 2.24 11.50 -8.11
N LYS A 198 1.61 11.85 -9.23
CA LYS A 198 0.97 13.16 -9.40
C LYS A 198 -0.16 13.37 -8.40
N PHE A 199 -1.00 12.36 -8.21
CA PHE A 199 -2.10 12.42 -7.27
C PHE A 199 -1.60 12.54 -5.82
N ALA A 200 -0.62 11.74 -5.41
CA ALA A 200 -0.03 11.82 -4.08
C ALA A 200 0.68 13.16 -3.84
N GLN A 201 1.36 13.72 -4.86
CA GLN A 201 1.92 15.07 -4.80
C GLN A 201 0.86 16.12 -4.56
N GLN A 202 -0.22 16.07 -5.34
CA GLN A 202 -1.34 17.00 -5.20
C GLN A 202 -1.98 16.85 -3.82
N PHE A 203 -2.24 15.62 -3.37
CA PHE A 203 -2.80 15.35 -2.06
C PHE A 203 -1.93 15.89 -0.92
N VAL A 204 -0.60 15.70 -0.99
CA VAL A 204 0.33 16.25 0.00
C VAL A 204 0.32 17.78 0.01
N GLN A 205 0.16 18.42 -1.15
CA GLN A 205 -0.01 19.87 -1.24
C GLN A 205 -1.35 20.30 -0.63
N ASP A 206 -2.43 19.59 -0.95
CA ASP A 206 -3.78 19.89 -0.46
C ASP A 206 -3.91 19.66 1.05
N LEU A 207 -3.19 18.68 1.62
CA LEU A 207 -3.13 18.44 3.07
C LEU A 207 -2.69 19.67 3.87
N ALA A 208 -1.87 20.55 3.29
CA ALA A 208 -1.45 21.80 3.93
C ALA A 208 -2.59 22.84 4.01
N HIS A 209 -3.63 22.67 3.21
CA HIS A 209 -4.76 23.59 3.09
C HIS A 209 -6.07 23.03 3.67
N VAL A 210 -6.14 21.74 4.02
CA VAL A 210 -7.29 21.15 4.74
C VAL A 210 -7.28 21.65 6.19
N SER A 211 -8.07 22.68 6.46
CA SER A 211 -8.34 23.26 7.77
C SER A 211 -9.46 22.53 8.51
#